data_AF-A0A7C5CF19-F1
#
_entry.id   AF-A0A7C5CF19-F1
#
_cell.length_a   1.000
_cell.length_b   1.000
_cell.length_c   1.000
_cell.angle_alpha   90.00
_cell.angle_beta   90.00
_cell.angle_gamma   90.00
#
_symmetry.space_group_name_H-M   'P 1'
#
loop_
_entity.id
_entity.type
_entity.pdbx_description
1 polymer ?
#
loop_
_entity_poly.entity_id
_entity_poly.type
_entity_poly.pdbx_seq_one_letter_code
_entity_poly.pdbx_strand_id
1 'polypeptide(L)'
;MTKHNPQNWLDAHPELDNVRVVVCDLNGVLRGKRLPIEKLPKILANEVRMPLSVVDVDIWGEDIEGSELVFETGDADGIGEHTGRGLLPVTWGDKLSAMVPVWLALEDGAPFNADPRRALGAVVQKFSKLGLTPVVATELEFYLVDPANNRPIPPKSPVTGKRLNGDGVLSLDELEHFDAFISDVFEACKLQSIPADAAISENGAGQFEINMLHVADPLRAADDAVFFKRLVHGIARKHGFGATFMAKPYAKRAGNGFHVHFSLLDEKGNNVFDDGSERCSDMLLSAVAGLLKTMSEAMLTFAPHQNSFRRLSPGSHAPTAIAWGYENR
;
A
#
# COMPACT_ATOMS: atom_id res chain seq x y z
N MET A 1 -25.48 8.18 1.08
CA MET A 1 -24.18 8.34 0.39
C MET A 1 -23.98 9.83 0.14
N THR A 2 -22.75 10.36 0.24
CA THR A 2 -22.32 11.79 0.31
C THR A 2 -22.17 12.39 1.72
N LYS A 3 -21.09 12.03 2.41
CA LYS A 3 -20.48 12.90 3.44
C LYS A 3 -18.95 13.02 3.36
N HIS A 4 -18.29 12.28 2.48
CA HIS A 4 -16.82 12.31 2.31
C HIS A 4 -16.46 12.20 0.83
N ASN A 5 -16.91 13.16 0.02
CA ASN A 5 -16.38 13.32 -1.34
C ASN A 5 -15.09 14.16 -1.22
N PRO A 6 -13.93 13.66 -1.66
CA PRO A 6 -12.69 14.45 -1.60
C PRO A 6 -12.79 15.80 -2.32
N GLN A 7 -13.64 15.93 -3.34
CA GLN A 7 -13.88 17.21 -4.00
C GLN A 7 -14.55 18.24 -3.07
N ASN A 8 -15.57 17.82 -2.32
CA ASN A 8 -16.25 18.69 -1.35
C ASN A 8 -15.30 19.14 -0.23
N TRP A 9 -14.31 18.30 0.13
CA TRP A 9 -13.29 18.65 1.11
C TRP A 9 -12.39 19.77 0.58
N LEU A 10 -11.94 19.69 -0.67
CA LEU A 10 -11.13 20.75 -1.29
C LEU A 10 -11.90 22.07 -1.40
N ASP A 11 -13.16 22.01 -1.82
CA ASP A 11 -14.00 23.20 -1.96
C ASP A 11 -14.22 23.88 -0.60
N ALA A 12 -14.20 23.11 0.49
CA ALA A 12 -14.27 23.60 1.86
C ALA A 12 -12.93 24.12 2.41
N HIS A 13 -11.82 23.90 1.70
CA HIS A 13 -10.47 24.25 2.12
C HIS A 13 -9.75 25.17 1.10
N PRO A 14 -10.23 26.41 0.89
CA PRO A 14 -9.57 27.38 0.01
C PRO A 14 -8.18 27.81 0.50
N GLU A 15 -7.82 27.49 1.74
CA GLU A 15 -6.51 27.77 2.34
C GLU A 15 -5.36 26.86 1.85
N LEU A 16 -5.64 25.84 1.04
CA LEU A 16 -4.62 24.94 0.49
C LEU A 16 -3.64 25.73 -0.38
N ASP A 17 -2.36 25.78 0.04
CA ASP A 17 -1.30 26.48 -0.71
C ASP A 17 -0.48 25.55 -1.61
N ASN A 18 -0.64 24.23 -1.46
CA ASN A 18 0.15 23.24 -2.21
C ASN A 18 -0.60 21.93 -2.47
N VAL A 19 -0.17 21.27 -3.55
CA VAL A 19 -0.58 19.93 -3.96
C VAL A 19 0.66 19.08 -4.25
N ARG A 20 0.57 17.77 -4.04
CA ARG A 20 1.65 16.82 -4.31
C ARG A 20 1.25 15.93 -5.48
N VAL A 21 1.99 15.98 -6.57
CA VAL A 21 1.91 14.93 -7.61
C VAL A 21 2.73 13.75 -7.14
N VAL A 22 2.21 12.53 -7.22
CA VAL A 22 2.89 11.32 -6.73
C VAL A 22 2.78 10.17 -7.72
N VAL A 23 3.85 9.40 -7.86
CA VAL A 23 3.94 8.14 -8.60
C VAL A 23 4.47 7.07 -7.65
N CYS A 24 4.03 5.82 -7.82
CA CYS A 24 4.53 4.69 -7.07
C CYS A 24 5.74 4.08 -7.76
N ASP A 25 6.87 3.97 -7.06
CA ASP A 25 8.05 3.24 -7.55
C ASP A 25 7.90 1.72 -7.36
N LEU A 26 8.86 0.96 -7.89
CA LEU A 26 8.90 -0.52 -7.80
C LEU A 26 8.97 -1.04 -6.35
N ASN A 27 9.38 -0.22 -5.39
CA ASN A 27 9.42 -0.56 -3.97
C ASN A 27 8.10 -0.25 -3.24
N GLY A 28 7.08 0.23 -3.95
CA GLY A 28 5.83 0.64 -3.33
C GLY A 28 5.98 1.92 -2.50
N VAL A 29 6.94 2.79 -2.85
CA VAL A 29 7.18 4.09 -2.23
C VAL A 29 6.68 5.19 -3.16
N LEU A 30 5.95 6.16 -2.59
CA LEU A 30 5.49 7.31 -3.35
C LEU A 30 6.61 8.32 -3.54
N ARG A 31 6.94 8.60 -4.79
CA ARG A 31 7.90 9.62 -5.24
C ARG A 31 7.16 10.73 -5.98
N GLY A 32 7.68 11.95 -5.99
CA GLY A 32 6.93 13.05 -6.59
C GLY A 32 7.40 14.45 -6.25
N LYS A 33 6.56 15.43 -6.60
CA LYS A 33 6.84 16.86 -6.46
C LYS A 33 5.78 17.53 -5.60
N ARG A 34 6.19 18.44 -4.71
CA ARG A 34 5.29 19.38 -4.04
C ARG A 34 5.21 20.65 -4.89
N LEU A 35 4.01 21.00 -5.31
CA LEU A 35 3.73 22.08 -6.26
C LEU A 35 2.77 23.10 -5.62
N PRO A 36 2.85 24.38 -6.00
CA PRO A 36 1.84 25.37 -5.64
C PRO A 36 0.45 24.92 -6.11
N ILE A 37 -0.60 25.23 -5.36
CA ILE A 37 -1.98 24.78 -5.65
C ILE A 37 -2.46 25.22 -7.04
N GLU A 38 -1.94 26.34 -7.57
CA GLU A 38 -2.26 26.88 -8.89
C GLU A 38 -1.82 25.97 -10.03
N LYS A 39 -0.95 24.98 -9.76
CA LYS A 39 -0.56 23.95 -10.73
C LYS A 39 -1.56 22.81 -10.83
N LEU A 40 -2.55 22.70 -9.92
CA LEU A 40 -3.52 21.60 -9.93
C LEU A 40 -4.22 21.42 -11.30
N PRO A 41 -4.71 22.48 -11.98
CA PRO A 41 -5.33 22.31 -13.31
C PRO A 41 -4.38 21.67 -14.33
N LYS A 42 -3.08 21.98 -14.28
CA LYS A 42 -2.06 21.39 -15.16
C LYS A 42 -1.83 19.91 -14.85
N ILE A 43 -1.81 19.54 -13.57
CA ILE A 43 -1.67 18.13 -13.14
C ILE A 43 -2.86 17.31 -13.65
N LEU A 44 -4.08 17.83 -13.47
CA LEU A 44 -5.31 17.17 -13.94
C LEU A 44 -5.43 17.13 -15.47
N ALA A 45 -4.74 18.03 -16.17
CA ALA A 45 -4.62 18.04 -17.62
C ALA A 45 -3.45 17.20 -18.18
N ASN A 46 -2.79 16.39 -17.34
CA ASN A 46 -1.64 15.55 -17.71
C ASN A 46 -0.44 16.33 -18.25
N GLU A 47 -0.26 17.60 -17.83
CA GLU A 47 0.87 18.43 -18.25
C GLU A 47 2.07 18.33 -17.30
N VAL A 48 2.03 17.44 -16.31
CA VAL A 48 3.11 17.29 -15.33
C VAL A 48 4.18 16.35 -15.87
N ARG A 49 5.44 16.77 -15.70
CA ARG A 49 6.62 16.05 -16.16
C ARG A 49 7.31 15.36 -14.99
N MET A 50 7.76 14.13 -15.18
CA MET A 50 8.46 13.34 -14.17
C MET A 50 9.58 12.54 -14.83
N PRO A 51 10.78 12.47 -14.23
CA PRO A 51 11.84 11.62 -14.76
C PRO A 51 11.38 10.18 -14.80
N LEU A 52 11.61 9.47 -15.91
CA LEU A 52 11.17 8.08 -16.05
C LEU A 52 11.90 7.15 -15.07
N SER A 53 13.13 7.49 -14.69
CA SER A 53 13.93 6.77 -13.68
C SER A 53 13.28 6.76 -12.29
N VAL A 54 12.32 7.65 -12.00
CA VAL A 54 11.75 7.82 -10.65
C VAL A 54 11.05 6.57 -10.10
N VAL A 55 10.68 5.63 -10.97
CA VAL A 55 10.08 4.35 -10.58
C VAL A 55 11.13 3.25 -10.35
N ASP A 56 12.37 3.48 -10.78
CA ASP A 56 13.50 2.54 -10.84
C ASP A 56 14.67 3.02 -9.96
N VAL A 57 14.34 3.30 -8.70
CA VAL A 57 15.29 3.65 -7.65
C VAL A 57 15.29 2.58 -6.57
N ASP A 58 16.33 2.54 -5.75
CA ASP A 58 16.36 1.65 -4.61
C ASP A 58 15.37 2.07 -3.49
N ILE A 59 15.32 1.31 -2.40
CA ILE A 59 14.40 1.59 -1.28
C ILE A 59 14.62 2.96 -0.63
N TRP A 60 15.85 3.51 -0.70
CA TRP A 60 16.20 4.83 -0.18
C TRP A 60 15.89 5.94 -1.20
N GLY A 61 15.82 5.59 -2.47
CA GLY A 61 15.64 6.53 -3.59
C GLY A 61 16.95 6.88 -4.28
N GLU A 62 17.99 6.06 -4.11
CA GLU A 62 19.24 6.17 -4.85
C GLU A 62 19.09 5.48 -6.22
N ASP A 63 19.80 6.00 -7.22
CA ASP A 63 19.85 5.39 -8.55
C ASP A 63 20.42 3.97 -8.44
N ILE A 64 19.82 3.03 -9.15
CA ILE A 64 20.35 1.66 -9.18
C ILE A 64 21.63 1.58 -10.01
N GLU A 65 22.50 0.63 -9.65
CA GLU A 65 23.73 0.37 -10.40
C GLU A 65 23.40 0.02 -11.85
N GLY A 66 23.98 0.77 -12.80
CA GLY A 66 23.78 0.53 -14.22
C GLY A 66 22.39 0.90 -14.76
N SER A 67 21.65 1.81 -14.09
CA SER A 67 20.35 2.26 -14.61
C SER A 67 20.48 2.87 -16.01
N GLU A 68 19.97 2.16 -17.02
CA GLU A 68 19.91 2.66 -18.39
C GLU A 68 19.02 3.91 -18.50
N LEU A 69 17.97 4.00 -17.67
CA LEU A 69 17.08 5.15 -17.62
C LEU A 69 17.82 6.42 -17.20
N VAL A 70 18.82 6.33 -16.33
CA VAL A 70 19.63 7.48 -15.92
C VAL A 70 20.77 7.72 -16.90
N PHE A 71 21.63 6.72 -17.09
CA PHE A 71 22.93 6.92 -17.75
C PHE A 71 22.86 6.94 -19.27
N GLU A 72 21.95 6.18 -19.89
CA GLU A 72 21.85 6.13 -21.36
C GLU A 72 20.88 7.19 -21.90
N THR A 73 19.81 7.52 -21.15
CA THR A 73 18.83 8.53 -21.60
C THR A 73 19.12 9.95 -21.10
N GLY A 74 20.00 10.10 -20.11
CA GLY A 74 20.24 11.38 -19.43
C GLY A 74 19.09 11.77 -18.50
N ASP A 75 18.45 10.78 -17.86
CA ASP A 75 17.30 10.94 -16.97
C ASP A 75 16.12 11.67 -17.63
N ALA A 76 15.67 11.16 -18.78
CA ALA A 76 14.62 11.81 -19.56
C ALA A 76 13.28 11.86 -18.80
N ASP A 77 12.64 13.03 -18.86
CA ASP A 77 11.27 13.21 -18.37
C ASP A 77 10.27 12.47 -19.27
N GLY A 78 9.31 11.79 -18.66
CA GLY A 78 8.06 11.38 -19.27
C GLY A 78 6.88 12.26 -18.83
N ILE A 79 5.68 11.82 -19.20
CA ILE A 79 4.41 12.46 -18.87
C ILE A 79 3.79 11.76 -17.65
N GLY A 80 3.44 12.52 -16.61
CA GLY A 80 2.63 12.04 -15.51
C GLY A 80 1.14 12.21 -15.84
N GLU A 81 0.47 11.10 -16.12
CA GLU A 81 -0.97 11.10 -16.40
C GLU A 81 -1.76 10.81 -15.12
N HIS A 82 -2.80 11.59 -14.86
CA HIS A 82 -3.71 11.38 -13.75
C HIS A 82 -4.35 9.99 -13.79
N THR A 83 -4.32 9.24 -12.68
CA THR A 83 -4.82 7.86 -12.65
C THR A 83 -6.34 7.74 -12.65
N GLY A 84 -7.06 8.86 -12.62
CA GLY A 84 -8.51 8.90 -12.40
C GLY A 84 -8.91 8.81 -10.92
N ARG A 85 -7.96 8.54 -10.02
CA ARG A 85 -8.20 8.61 -8.58
C ARG A 85 -8.35 10.08 -8.17
N GLY A 86 -9.50 10.44 -7.61
CA GLY A 86 -9.74 11.79 -7.11
C GLY A 86 -8.66 12.26 -6.13
N LEU A 87 -8.55 13.57 -5.96
CA LEU A 87 -7.60 14.20 -5.04
C LEU A 87 -7.67 13.56 -3.65
N LEU A 88 -6.50 13.35 -3.04
CA LEU A 88 -6.36 12.65 -1.77
C LEU A 88 -5.95 13.64 -0.66
N PRO A 89 -6.83 14.00 0.28
CA PRO A 89 -6.51 14.92 1.36
C PRO A 89 -5.33 14.43 2.21
N VAL A 90 -4.44 15.34 2.59
CA VAL A 90 -3.32 15.10 3.51
C VAL A 90 -3.51 15.96 4.75
N THR A 91 -3.94 15.32 5.83
CA THR A 91 -4.34 15.97 7.09
C THR A 91 -3.29 15.87 8.21
N TRP A 92 -2.17 15.20 7.93
CA TRP A 92 -1.11 14.92 8.92
C TRP A 92 0.14 15.80 8.76
N GLY A 93 0.08 16.83 7.90
CA GLY A 93 1.16 17.81 7.77
C GLY A 93 0.87 19.08 8.59
N ASP A 94 1.91 19.89 8.82
CA ASP A 94 1.77 21.19 9.51
C ASP A 94 0.76 22.13 8.82
N LYS A 95 0.64 21.99 7.50
CA LYS A 95 -0.40 22.60 6.69
C LYS A 95 -1.18 21.52 5.94
N LEU A 96 -2.47 21.76 5.77
CA LEU A 96 -3.31 20.95 4.90
C LEU A 96 -2.74 20.97 3.47
N SER A 97 -2.81 19.82 2.81
CA SER A 97 -2.43 19.65 1.40
C SER A 97 -3.25 18.53 0.78
N ALA A 98 -3.05 18.26 -0.51
CA ALA A 98 -3.61 17.10 -1.18
C ALA A 98 -2.55 16.36 -2.01
N MET A 99 -2.80 15.10 -2.33
CA MET A 99 -2.02 14.32 -3.28
C MET A 99 -2.85 14.01 -4.53
N VAL A 100 -2.19 14.00 -5.68
CA VAL A 100 -2.74 13.57 -6.96
C VAL A 100 -1.84 12.46 -7.50
N PRO A 101 -2.32 11.21 -7.50
CA PRO A 101 -1.54 10.11 -8.06
C PRO A 101 -1.53 10.18 -9.59
N VAL A 102 -0.36 9.90 -10.15
CA VAL A 102 -0.12 9.79 -11.58
C VAL A 102 0.57 8.46 -11.88
N TRP A 103 0.37 7.97 -13.10
CA TRP A 103 1.20 6.94 -13.70
C TRP A 103 2.01 7.54 -14.86
N LEU A 104 3.09 6.89 -15.26
CA LEU A 104 3.99 7.42 -16.28
C LEU A 104 3.59 6.99 -17.69
N ALA A 105 3.86 7.87 -18.63
CA ALA A 105 3.80 7.67 -20.07
C ALA A 105 5.05 8.26 -20.73
N LEU A 106 5.38 7.72 -21.91
CA LEU A 106 6.42 8.24 -22.79
C LEU A 106 5.96 9.52 -23.51
N GLU A 107 6.87 10.20 -24.20
CA GLU A 107 6.58 11.44 -24.95
C GLU A 107 5.50 11.29 -26.01
N ASP A 108 5.42 10.11 -26.62
CA ASP A 108 4.42 9.79 -27.65
C ASP A 108 3.06 9.39 -27.04
N GLY A 109 2.94 9.44 -25.71
CA GLY A 109 1.75 9.04 -24.96
C GLY A 109 1.63 7.54 -24.70
N ALA A 110 2.60 6.73 -25.15
CA ALA A 110 2.58 5.30 -24.86
C ALA A 110 2.79 5.03 -23.36
N PRO A 111 2.12 4.02 -22.77
CA PRO A 111 2.36 3.63 -21.39
C PRO A 111 3.82 3.30 -21.11
N PHE A 112 4.37 3.84 -20.01
CA PHE A 112 5.71 3.45 -19.56
C PHE A 112 5.62 2.18 -18.71
N ASN A 113 6.06 1.03 -19.26
CA ASN A 113 5.79 -0.28 -18.66
C ASN A 113 6.60 -0.60 -17.39
N ALA A 114 7.65 0.17 -17.07
CA ALA A 114 8.35 0.03 -15.79
C ALA A 114 7.54 0.60 -14.61
N ASP A 115 6.49 1.40 -14.88
CA ASP A 115 5.55 1.84 -13.87
C ASP A 115 4.72 0.64 -13.36
N PRO A 116 4.77 0.32 -12.04
CA PRO A 116 4.10 -0.87 -11.49
C PRO A 116 2.58 -0.80 -11.61
N ARG A 117 1.98 0.40 -11.61
CA ARG A 117 0.55 0.58 -11.82
C ARG A 117 0.15 0.30 -13.27
N ARG A 118 0.99 0.69 -14.25
CA ARG A 118 0.78 0.30 -15.67
C ARG A 118 0.87 -1.22 -15.84
N ALA A 119 1.85 -1.85 -15.21
CA ALA A 119 2.02 -3.30 -15.24
C ALA A 119 0.77 -4.02 -14.67
N LEU A 120 0.24 -3.58 -13.53
CA LEU A 120 -1.00 -4.13 -12.97
C LEU A 120 -2.20 -3.87 -13.90
N GLY A 121 -2.31 -2.66 -14.48
CA GLY A 121 -3.36 -2.33 -15.44
C GLY A 121 -3.38 -3.28 -16.64
N ALA A 122 -2.21 -3.64 -17.17
CA ALA A 122 -2.10 -4.63 -18.25
C ALA A 122 -2.58 -6.03 -17.83
N VAL A 123 -2.37 -6.44 -16.58
CA VAL A 123 -2.90 -7.70 -16.03
C VAL A 123 -4.43 -7.63 -15.88
N VAL A 124 -4.96 -6.54 -15.35
CA VAL A 124 -6.42 -6.33 -15.22
C VAL A 124 -7.11 -6.39 -16.58
N GLN A 125 -6.52 -5.80 -17.63
CA GLN A 125 -7.05 -5.89 -18.98
C GLN A 125 -7.10 -7.33 -19.52
N LYS A 126 -6.19 -8.22 -19.11
CA LYS A 126 -6.25 -9.65 -19.49
C LYS A 126 -7.45 -10.35 -18.85
N PHE A 127 -7.75 -10.09 -17.59
CA PHE A 127 -8.94 -10.61 -16.92
C PHE A 127 -10.23 -10.06 -17.55
N SER A 128 -10.27 -8.76 -17.83
CA SER A 128 -11.41 -8.12 -18.49
C SER A 128 -11.73 -8.75 -19.85
N LYS A 129 -10.71 -9.09 -20.66
CA LYS A 129 -10.89 -9.82 -21.94
C LYS A 129 -11.47 -11.23 -21.78
N LEU A 130 -11.36 -11.82 -20.59
CA LEU A 130 -11.93 -13.13 -20.25
C LEU A 130 -13.34 -13.01 -19.64
N GLY A 131 -13.89 -11.80 -19.52
CA GLY A 131 -15.16 -11.56 -18.81
C GLY A 131 -15.05 -11.79 -17.31
N LEU A 132 -13.84 -11.68 -16.74
CA LEU A 132 -13.55 -11.90 -15.33
C LEU A 132 -13.15 -10.61 -14.64
N THR A 133 -13.64 -10.39 -13.43
CA THR A 133 -13.29 -9.24 -12.59
C THR A 133 -12.64 -9.72 -11.30
N PRO A 134 -11.35 -9.48 -11.07
CA PRO A 134 -10.72 -9.79 -9.80
C PRO A 134 -11.19 -8.86 -8.70
N VAL A 135 -11.50 -9.45 -7.55
CA VAL A 135 -11.85 -8.75 -6.31
C VAL A 135 -10.72 -8.96 -5.34
N VAL A 136 -10.22 -7.89 -4.73
CA VAL A 136 -9.01 -7.93 -3.88
C VAL A 136 -9.28 -7.25 -2.55
N ALA A 137 -8.79 -7.86 -1.48
CA ALA A 137 -8.64 -7.23 -0.15
C ALA A 137 -7.21 -7.42 0.34
N THR A 138 -6.78 -6.52 1.22
CA THR A 138 -5.45 -6.59 1.81
C THR A 138 -5.46 -6.34 3.30
N GLU A 139 -4.59 -7.06 4.00
CA GLU A 139 -4.28 -6.88 5.42
C GLU A 139 -2.84 -6.41 5.51
N LEU A 140 -2.61 -5.25 6.12
CA LEU A 140 -1.27 -4.69 6.29
C LEU A 140 -0.90 -4.61 7.75
N GLU A 141 0.07 -5.43 8.14
CA GLU A 141 0.71 -5.33 9.45
C GLU A 141 1.79 -4.24 9.43
N PHE A 142 1.88 -3.48 10.52
CA PHE A 142 2.92 -2.50 10.74
C PHE A 142 3.25 -2.37 12.23
N TYR A 143 4.45 -1.86 12.52
CA TYR A 143 4.80 -1.46 13.87
C TYR A 143 4.78 0.06 13.99
N LEU A 144 4.23 0.56 15.09
CA LEU A 144 4.66 1.83 15.64
C LEU A 144 6.02 1.66 16.33
N VAL A 145 6.87 2.69 16.25
CA VAL A 145 8.20 2.69 16.84
C VAL A 145 8.49 4.02 17.50
N ASP A 146 9.31 4.01 18.54
CA ASP A 146 9.86 5.22 19.13
C ASP A 146 11.05 5.70 18.25
N PRO A 147 10.98 6.91 17.67
CA PRO A 147 11.97 7.40 16.71
C PRO A 147 13.26 7.91 17.37
N ALA A 148 13.40 7.83 18.70
CA ALA A 148 14.54 8.41 19.43
C ALA A 148 15.91 7.79 19.11
N ASN A 149 15.96 6.65 18.41
CA ASN A 149 17.20 5.95 18.08
C ASN A 149 17.26 5.56 16.59
N ASN A 150 18.48 5.34 16.08
CA ASN A 150 18.72 4.83 14.72
C ASN A 150 18.33 3.35 14.53
N ARG A 151 17.62 2.74 15.48
CA ARG A 151 17.11 1.37 15.39
C ARG A 151 15.66 1.36 15.87
N PRO A 152 14.77 0.57 15.25
CA PRO A 152 13.42 0.39 15.76
C PRO A 152 13.47 -0.02 17.23
N ILE A 153 12.74 0.71 18.05
CA ILE A 153 12.48 0.38 19.45
C ILE A 153 10.98 0.45 19.68
N PRO A 154 10.38 -0.46 20.48
CA PRO A 154 8.95 -0.46 20.73
C PRO A 154 8.48 0.90 21.26
N PRO A 155 7.27 1.35 20.93
CA PRO A 155 6.79 2.66 21.33
C PRO A 155 6.52 2.70 22.84
N LYS A 156 6.34 3.92 23.37
CA LYS A 156 5.75 4.12 24.70
C LYS A 156 4.24 4.28 24.55
N SER A 157 3.48 3.66 25.45
CA SER A 157 2.03 3.89 25.55
C SER A 157 1.77 5.36 25.88
N PRO A 158 0.96 6.09 25.08
CA PRO A 158 0.50 7.45 25.39
C PRO A 158 -0.18 7.58 26.75
N VAL A 159 -0.88 6.54 27.19
CA VAL A 159 -1.68 6.53 28.42
C VAL A 159 -0.80 6.31 29.65
N THR A 160 0.09 5.34 29.61
CA THR A 160 0.88 4.94 30.79
C THR A 160 2.29 5.55 30.82
N GLY A 161 2.78 6.07 29.69
CA GLY A 161 4.17 6.52 29.51
C GLY A 161 5.20 5.39 29.54
N LYS A 162 4.77 4.13 29.75
CA LYS A 162 5.65 2.96 29.81
C LYS A 162 5.94 2.42 28.42
N ARG A 163 7.14 1.87 28.24
CA ARG A 163 7.52 1.20 27.00
C ARG A 163 6.82 -0.15 26.89
N LEU A 164 6.26 -0.45 25.72
CA LEU A 164 5.70 -1.75 25.44
C LEU A 164 6.84 -2.78 25.33
N ASN A 165 6.76 -3.86 26.11
CA ASN A 165 7.81 -4.88 26.21
C ASN A 165 7.29 -6.32 26.07
N GLY A 166 5.99 -6.50 25.82
CA GLY A 166 5.33 -7.81 25.68
C GLY A 166 4.64 -7.94 24.32
N ASP A 167 4.14 -9.14 24.03
CA ASP A 167 3.29 -9.39 22.87
C ASP A 167 1.85 -8.95 23.20
N GLY A 168 1.11 -8.47 22.21
CA GLY A 168 -0.18 -7.78 22.38
C GLY A 168 -1.33 -8.38 21.56
N VAL A 169 -1.29 -9.68 21.27
CA VAL A 169 -2.27 -10.36 20.40
C VAL A 169 -3.70 -10.06 20.84
N LEU A 170 -4.49 -9.48 19.93
CA LEU A 170 -5.89 -9.10 20.16
C LEU A 170 -6.11 -8.27 21.44
N SER A 171 -5.10 -7.50 21.85
CA SER A 171 -5.17 -6.67 23.06
C SER A 171 -6.02 -5.42 22.83
N LEU A 172 -7.19 -5.36 23.49
CA LEU A 172 -8.02 -4.15 23.50
C LEU A 172 -7.34 -3.01 24.26
N ASP A 173 -6.68 -3.28 25.39
CA ASP A 173 -5.93 -2.27 26.14
C ASP A 173 -4.83 -1.63 25.29
N GLU A 174 -4.13 -2.41 24.44
CA GLU A 174 -3.13 -1.87 23.53
C GLU A 174 -3.77 -0.99 22.46
N LEU A 175 -4.91 -1.39 21.87
CA LEU A 175 -5.65 -0.51 20.96
C LEU A 175 -6.08 0.79 21.65
N GLU A 176 -6.63 0.72 22.87
CA GLU A 176 -7.07 1.87 23.65
C GLU A 176 -5.92 2.82 24.00
N HIS A 177 -4.72 2.30 24.26
CA HIS A 177 -3.54 3.12 24.50
C HIS A 177 -3.16 4.00 23.30
N PHE A 178 -3.44 3.56 22.08
CA PHE A 178 -3.13 4.27 20.83
C PHE A 178 -4.37 4.76 20.09
N ASP A 179 -5.52 4.85 20.78
CA ASP A 179 -6.82 5.18 20.19
C ASP A 179 -6.81 6.50 19.39
N ALA A 180 -6.12 7.53 19.88
CA ALA A 180 -6.00 8.81 19.17
C ALA A 180 -5.27 8.68 17.82
N PHE A 181 -4.24 7.82 17.75
CA PHE A 181 -3.53 7.53 16.52
C PHE A 181 -4.42 6.72 15.56
N ILE A 182 -5.07 5.66 16.07
CA ILE A 182 -5.92 4.78 15.28
C ILE A 182 -7.12 5.56 14.72
N SER A 183 -7.76 6.40 15.53
CA SER A 183 -8.86 7.26 15.13
C SER A 183 -8.48 8.21 13.98
N ASP A 184 -7.31 8.87 14.08
CA ASP A 184 -6.80 9.73 12.99
C ASP A 184 -6.52 8.92 11.71
N VAL A 185 -6.02 7.67 11.83
CA VAL A 185 -5.83 6.77 10.69
C VAL A 185 -7.15 6.46 10.00
N PHE A 186 -8.19 6.08 10.74
CA PHE A 186 -9.51 5.81 10.17
C PHE A 186 -10.16 7.07 9.56
N GLU A 187 -10.00 8.23 10.19
CA GLU A 187 -10.48 9.50 9.63
C GLU A 187 -9.80 9.81 8.29
N ALA A 188 -8.47 9.67 8.23
CA ALA A 188 -7.71 9.88 6.99
C ALA A 188 -8.09 8.85 5.90
N CYS A 189 -8.26 7.57 6.26
CA CYS A 189 -8.75 6.55 5.35
C CYS A 189 -10.11 6.94 4.75
N LYS A 190 -11.04 7.40 5.60
CA LYS A 190 -12.36 7.87 5.17
C LYS A 190 -12.27 9.04 4.19
N LEU A 191 -11.44 10.03 4.48
CA LEU A 191 -11.23 11.20 3.61
C LEU A 191 -10.62 10.81 2.26
N GLN A 192 -9.76 9.80 2.22
CA GLN A 192 -9.16 9.27 0.98
C GLN A 192 -10.01 8.16 0.33
N SER A 193 -11.16 7.82 0.91
CA SER A 193 -12.02 6.70 0.48
C SER A 193 -11.29 5.35 0.43
N ILE A 194 -10.38 5.11 1.37
CA ILE A 194 -9.73 3.82 1.61
C ILE A 194 -10.68 2.99 2.50
N PRO A 195 -11.05 1.77 2.10
CA PRO A 195 -12.06 0.98 2.78
C PRO A 195 -11.48 0.21 3.98
N ALA A 196 -10.86 0.92 4.92
CA ALA A 196 -10.38 0.35 6.18
C ALA A 196 -11.57 -0.12 7.04
N ASP A 197 -11.47 -1.33 7.59
CA ASP A 197 -12.55 -2.00 8.33
C ASP A 197 -12.20 -2.13 9.82
N ALA A 198 -11.32 -3.08 10.16
CA ALA A 198 -10.95 -3.39 11.53
C ALA A 198 -9.48 -3.06 11.81
N ALA A 199 -9.19 -2.60 13.04
CA ALA A 199 -7.84 -2.49 13.58
C ALA A 199 -7.63 -3.58 14.63
N ILE A 200 -6.47 -4.23 14.57
CA ILE A 200 -6.12 -5.35 15.42
C ILE A 200 -4.75 -5.08 16.04
N SER A 201 -4.60 -5.37 17.34
CA SER A 201 -3.29 -5.43 17.98
C SER A 201 -2.68 -6.81 17.73
N GLU A 202 -1.46 -6.81 17.21
CA GLU A 202 -0.80 -8.00 16.71
C GLU A 202 0.18 -8.61 17.72
N ASN A 203 0.84 -9.70 17.32
CA ASN A 203 1.71 -10.49 18.19
C ASN A 203 3.00 -9.78 18.64
N GLY A 204 3.26 -8.54 18.21
CA GLY A 204 4.42 -7.74 18.57
C GLY A 204 4.10 -6.49 19.38
N ALA A 205 5.05 -6.04 20.21
CA ALA A 205 4.93 -4.81 20.99
C ALA A 205 4.77 -3.56 20.08
N GLY A 206 3.58 -2.97 20.07
CA GLY A 206 3.23 -1.87 19.18
C GLY A 206 3.03 -2.30 17.73
N GLN A 207 2.72 -3.58 17.48
CA GLN A 207 2.34 -4.09 16.17
C GLN A 207 0.83 -3.97 16.01
N PHE A 208 0.40 -3.45 14.86
CA PHE A 208 -1.00 -3.33 14.51
C PHE A 208 -1.23 -3.86 13.10
N GLU A 209 -2.44 -4.34 12.86
CA GLU A 209 -2.97 -4.68 11.55
C GLU A 209 -4.21 -3.83 11.29
N ILE A 210 -4.37 -3.36 10.05
CA ILE A 210 -5.65 -2.80 9.60
C ILE A 210 -6.09 -3.53 8.34
N ASN A 211 -7.32 -4.06 8.40
CA ASN A 211 -7.93 -4.82 7.33
C ASN A 211 -8.66 -3.89 6.36
N MET A 212 -8.56 -4.19 5.08
CA MET A 212 -9.30 -3.49 4.04
C MET A 212 -10.41 -4.38 3.49
N LEU A 213 -11.57 -3.78 3.19
CA LEU A 213 -12.66 -4.50 2.55
C LEU A 213 -12.29 -4.93 1.13
N HIS A 214 -12.99 -5.96 0.66
CA HIS A 214 -12.88 -6.47 -0.70
C HIS A 214 -13.38 -5.44 -1.72
N VAL A 215 -12.57 -5.17 -2.73
CA VAL A 215 -12.87 -4.23 -3.82
C VAL A 215 -12.76 -4.93 -5.17
N ALA A 216 -13.81 -4.86 -5.99
CA ALA A 216 -13.86 -5.37 -7.36
C ALA A 216 -13.11 -4.46 -8.35
N ASP A 217 -11.95 -3.97 -7.96
CA ASP A 217 -11.06 -3.12 -8.74
C ASP A 217 -9.63 -3.32 -8.20
N PRO A 218 -8.80 -4.14 -8.86
CA PRO A 218 -7.44 -4.42 -8.38
C PRO A 218 -6.53 -3.20 -8.38
N LEU A 219 -6.73 -2.27 -9.33
CA LEU A 219 -5.98 -1.02 -9.37
C LEU A 219 -6.34 -0.13 -8.18
N ARG A 220 -7.62 -0.12 -7.77
CA ARG A 220 -8.09 0.56 -6.57
C ARG A 220 -7.51 -0.06 -5.30
N ALA A 221 -7.55 -1.38 -5.17
CA ALA A 221 -7.02 -2.09 -4.00
C ALA A 221 -5.51 -1.85 -3.83
N ALA A 222 -4.74 -1.88 -4.93
CA ALA A 222 -3.31 -1.57 -4.90
C ALA A 222 -3.02 -0.12 -4.48
N ASP A 223 -3.77 0.84 -5.02
CA ASP A 223 -3.70 2.25 -4.61
C ASP A 223 -3.99 2.41 -3.12
N ASP A 224 -5.06 1.78 -2.63
CA ASP A 224 -5.49 1.87 -1.24
C ASP A 224 -4.40 1.34 -0.29
N ALA A 225 -3.72 0.23 -0.62
CA ALA A 225 -2.59 -0.30 0.14
C ALA A 225 -1.40 0.67 0.18
N VAL A 226 -1.01 1.27 -0.96
CA VAL A 226 0.12 2.21 -1.03
C VAL A 226 -0.19 3.51 -0.28
N PHE A 227 -1.40 4.05 -0.46
CA PHE A 227 -1.82 5.29 0.20
C PHE A 227 -2.02 5.09 1.71
N PHE A 228 -2.50 3.92 2.13
CA PHE A 228 -2.55 3.53 3.53
C PHE A 228 -1.17 3.53 4.19
N LYS A 229 -0.15 2.92 3.56
CA LYS A 229 1.24 3.03 4.05
C LYS A 229 1.67 4.48 4.20
N ARG A 230 1.33 5.33 3.22
CA ARG A 230 1.71 6.75 3.24
C ARG A 230 1.04 7.52 4.38
N LEU A 231 -0.26 7.34 4.60
CA LEU A 231 -0.99 8.04 5.65
C LEU A 231 -0.60 7.54 7.04
N VAL A 232 -0.38 6.23 7.23
CA VAL A 232 0.08 5.67 8.51
C VAL A 232 1.42 6.28 8.92
N HIS A 233 2.39 6.35 8.02
CA HIS A 233 3.66 7.04 8.29
C HIS A 233 3.46 8.52 8.65
N GLY A 234 2.53 9.18 7.97
CA GLY A 234 2.16 10.57 8.21
C GLY A 234 1.61 10.81 9.61
N ILE A 235 0.59 10.04 9.97
CA ILE A 235 -0.14 10.17 11.21
C ILE A 235 0.70 9.70 12.38
N ALA A 236 1.51 8.65 12.21
CA ALA A 236 2.46 8.22 13.24
C ALA A 236 3.38 9.39 13.65
N ARG A 237 3.92 10.13 12.66
CA ARG A 237 4.74 11.32 12.94
C ARG A 237 3.96 12.43 13.65
N LYS A 238 2.71 12.68 13.26
CA LYS A 238 1.81 13.65 13.94
C LYS A 238 1.66 13.32 15.42
N HIS A 239 1.66 12.03 15.77
CA HIS A 239 1.57 11.53 17.15
C HIS A 239 2.93 11.30 17.83
N GLY A 240 4.04 11.72 17.22
CA GLY A 240 5.39 11.58 17.80
C GLY A 240 6.02 10.19 17.67
N PHE A 241 5.44 9.32 16.83
CA PHE A 241 5.94 7.97 16.54
C PHE A 241 6.60 7.89 15.16
N GLY A 242 7.41 6.85 14.96
CA GLY A 242 7.65 6.29 13.64
C GLY A 242 6.65 5.17 13.35
N ALA A 243 6.44 4.84 12.08
CA ALA A 243 5.78 3.60 11.67
C ALA A 243 6.70 2.84 10.71
N THR A 244 6.60 1.51 10.69
CA THR A 244 7.36 0.67 9.77
C THR A 244 6.57 -0.55 9.31
N PHE A 245 6.54 -0.76 7.99
CA PHE A 245 6.00 -1.94 7.30
C PHE A 245 7.12 -2.94 6.93
N MET A 246 8.32 -2.75 7.50
CA MET A 246 9.46 -3.62 7.29
C MET A 246 9.11 -5.06 7.71
N ALA A 247 9.40 -6.06 6.87
CA ALA A 247 9.00 -7.45 7.12
C ALA A 247 9.48 -8.03 8.46
N LYS A 248 10.70 -7.68 8.91
CA LYS A 248 11.26 -8.11 10.19
C LYS A 248 11.98 -6.96 10.89
N PRO A 249 11.27 -6.07 11.61
CA PRO A 249 11.88 -4.91 12.25
C PRO A 249 12.66 -5.32 13.51
N TYR A 250 12.17 -6.34 14.23
CA TYR A 250 12.80 -6.88 15.43
C TYR A 250 13.18 -8.35 15.22
N ALA A 251 14.45 -8.69 15.50
CA ALA A 251 14.95 -10.05 15.27
C ALA A 251 14.21 -11.13 16.07
N LYS A 252 13.76 -10.80 17.29
CA LYS A 252 13.13 -11.74 18.24
C LYS A 252 11.62 -11.56 18.43
N ARG A 253 10.93 -10.80 17.56
CA ARG A 253 9.47 -10.60 17.61
C ARG A 253 8.82 -11.00 16.29
N ALA A 254 7.49 -11.05 16.23
CA ALA A 254 6.76 -11.26 14.99
C ALA A 254 7.19 -10.27 13.89
N GLY A 255 7.12 -10.72 12.63
CA GLY A 255 7.35 -9.86 11.48
C GLY A 255 6.06 -9.24 10.98
N ASN A 256 6.13 -8.28 10.06
CA ASN A 256 4.97 -7.73 9.36
C ASN A 256 4.65 -8.55 8.11
N GLY A 257 3.41 -9.01 7.99
CA GLY A 257 2.79 -9.55 6.79
C GLY A 257 2.14 -8.49 5.90
N PHE A 258 1.98 -8.87 4.64
CA PHE A 258 1.07 -8.21 3.70
C PHE A 258 0.21 -9.31 3.08
N HIS A 259 -0.94 -9.58 3.69
CA HIS A 259 -1.82 -10.66 3.23
C HIS A 259 -2.73 -10.12 2.14
N VAL A 260 -2.87 -10.88 1.06
CA VAL A 260 -3.68 -10.49 -0.10
C VAL A 260 -4.73 -11.58 -0.32
N HIS A 261 -5.99 -11.18 -0.21
CA HIS A 261 -7.14 -12.03 -0.48
C HIS A 261 -7.65 -11.69 -1.86
N PHE A 262 -7.98 -12.70 -2.66
CA PHE A 262 -8.54 -12.47 -3.99
C PHE A 262 -9.62 -13.48 -4.34
N SER A 263 -10.63 -13.01 -5.07
CA SER A 263 -11.63 -13.83 -5.74
C SER A 263 -11.86 -13.34 -7.16
N LEU A 264 -12.63 -14.07 -7.96
CA LEU A 264 -12.94 -13.71 -9.34
C LEU A 264 -14.45 -13.71 -9.54
N LEU A 265 -14.98 -12.63 -10.10
CA LEU A 265 -16.37 -12.55 -10.52
C LEU A 265 -16.51 -12.76 -12.03
N ASP A 266 -17.56 -13.45 -12.46
CA ASP A 266 -18.00 -13.45 -13.86
C ASP A 266 -18.78 -12.17 -14.23
N GLU A 267 -19.19 -12.05 -15.50
CA GLU A 267 -19.99 -10.92 -16.00
C GLU A 267 -21.36 -10.76 -15.32
N LYS A 268 -21.85 -11.82 -14.65
CA LYS A 268 -23.12 -11.81 -13.89
C LYS A 268 -22.91 -11.46 -12.42
N GLY A 269 -21.66 -11.28 -11.99
CA GLY A 269 -21.28 -10.99 -10.60
C GLY A 269 -21.20 -12.23 -9.70
N ASN A 270 -21.18 -13.45 -10.26
CA ASN A 270 -21.00 -14.67 -9.48
C ASN A 270 -19.52 -14.91 -9.19
N ASN A 271 -19.19 -15.30 -7.96
CA ASN A 271 -17.84 -15.71 -7.61
C ASN A 271 -17.51 -17.07 -8.23
N VAL A 272 -16.65 -17.09 -9.25
CA VAL A 272 -16.29 -18.33 -9.96
C VAL A 272 -15.38 -19.25 -9.15
N PHE A 273 -14.84 -18.79 -8.02
CA PHE A 273 -14.10 -19.65 -7.09
C PHE A 273 -15.00 -20.46 -6.16
N ASP A 274 -16.27 -20.06 -6.03
CA ASP A 274 -17.25 -20.72 -5.17
C ASP A 274 -18.24 -21.53 -6.03
N ASP A 275 -18.29 -22.84 -5.81
CA ASP A 275 -19.28 -23.75 -6.41
C ASP A 275 -20.32 -24.24 -5.40
N GLY A 276 -20.36 -23.64 -4.20
CA GLY A 276 -21.24 -24.01 -3.09
C GLY A 276 -20.81 -25.28 -2.35
N SER A 277 -19.65 -25.86 -2.68
CA SER A 277 -19.11 -27.06 -2.03
C SER A 277 -17.95 -26.75 -1.09
N GLU A 278 -17.70 -27.65 -0.14
CA GLU A 278 -16.53 -27.57 0.75
C GLU A 278 -15.20 -27.85 0.01
N ARG A 279 -15.25 -28.42 -1.20
CA ARG A 279 -14.07 -28.79 -2.01
C ARG A 279 -13.49 -27.60 -2.77
N CYS A 280 -14.21 -26.48 -2.82
CA CYS A 280 -13.99 -25.37 -3.73
C CYS A 280 -14.14 -25.74 -5.22
N SER A 281 -14.37 -24.73 -6.06
CA SER A 281 -14.51 -24.94 -7.51
C SER A 281 -13.20 -25.41 -8.18
N ASP A 282 -13.34 -26.09 -9.32
CA ASP A 282 -12.21 -26.42 -10.20
C ASP A 282 -11.44 -25.18 -10.67
N MET A 283 -12.12 -24.03 -10.77
CA MET A 283 -11.52 -22.75 -11.11
C MET A 283 -10.58 -22.25 -10.00
N LEU A 284 -10.98 -22.34 -8.73
CA LEU A 284 -10.11 -22.00 -7.61
C LEU A 284 -8.88 -22.93 -7.59
N LEU A 285 -9.10 -24.24 -7.72
CA LEU A 285 -8.00 -25.22 -7.72
C LEU A 285 -7.00 -24.96 -8.86
N SER A 286 -7.49 -24.56 -10.04
CA SER A 286 -6.64 -24.18 -11.17
C SER A 286 -5.85 -22.90 -10.90
N ALA A 287 -6.46 -21.89 -10.27
CA ALA A 287 -5.78 -20.66 -9.87
C ALA A 287 -4.69 -20.94 -8.82
N VAL A 288 -5.00 -21.74 -7.80
CA VAL A 288 -4.05 -22.19 -6.77
C VAL A 288 -2.88 -22.95 -7.41
N ALA A 289 -3.15 -23.89 -8.33
CA ALA A 289 -2.11 -24.62 -9.03
C ALA A 289 -1.15 -23.69 -9.81
N GLY A 290 -1.69 -22.63 -10.44
CA GLY A 290 -0.89 -21.60 -11.10
C GLY A 290 0.01 -20.83 -10.13
N LEU A 291 -0.52 -20.44 -8.98
CA LEU A 291 0.26 -19.77 -7.92
C LEU A 291 1.37 -20.67 -7.39
N LEU A 292 1.06 -21.91 -7.02
CA LEU A 292 2.05 -22.87 -6.52
C LEU A 292 3.16 -23.12 -7.55
N LYS A 293 2.81 -23.22 -8.84
CA LYS A 293 3.78 -23.42 -9.92
C LYS A 293 4.75 -22.24 -10.09
N THR A 294 4.29 -21.01 -9.85
CA THR A 294 5.05 -19.77 -10.14
C THR A 294 5.62 -19.10 -8.89
N MET A 295 5.28 -19.59 -7.69
CA MET A 295 5.61 -18.94 -6.41
C MET A 295 7.11 -18.66 -6.25
N SER A 296 7.97 -19.63 -6.61
CA SER A 296 9.43 -19.46 -6.46
C SER A 296 9.97 -18.28 -7.26
N GLU A 297 9.45 -18.06 -8.47
CA GLU A 297 9.86 -16.94 -9.34
C GLU A 297 9.25 -15.62 -8.85
N ALA A 298 8.00 -15.66 -8.37
CA ALA A 298 7.27 -14.50 -7.85
C ALA A 298 7.86 -13.92 -6.54
N MET A 299 8.69 -14.68 -5.82
CA MET A 299 9.30 -14.22 -4.56
C MET A 299 10.15 -12.96 -4.71
N LEU A 300 10.71 -12.69 -5.90
CA LEU A 300 11.44 -11.44 -6.15
C LEU A 300 10.53 -10.21 -6.04
N THR A 301 9.22 -10.37 -6.30
CA THR A 301 8.22 -9.31 -6.15
C THR A 301 7.57 -9.32 -4.77
N PHE A 302 7.30 -10.50 -4.20
CA PHE A 302 6.61 -10.62 -2.90
C PHE A 302 7.53 -10.43 -1.68
N ALA A 303 8.83 -10.72 -1.83
CA ALA A 303 9.84 -10.55 -0.80
C ALA A 303 11.09 -9.87 -1.37
N PRO A 304 10.98 -8.63 -1.90
CA PRO A 304 12.01 -7.99 -2.71
C PRO A 304 13.27 -7.56 -1.94
N HIS A 305 13.30 -7.75 -0.61
CA HIS A 305 14.38 -7.28 0.24
C HIS A 305 15.00 -8.43 1.01
N GLN A 306 16.31 -8.35 1.27
CA GLN A 306 17.02 -9.31 2.14
C GLN A 306 16.32 -9.45 3.51
N ASN A 307 15.73 -8.37 4.02
CA ASN A 307 15.01 -8.41 5.27
C ASN A 307 13.72 -9.26 5.24
N SER A 308 13.08 -9.39 4.07
CA SER A 308 11.89 -10.24 3.90
C SER A 308 12.21 -11.71 4.17
N PHE A 309 13.39 -12.17 3.77
CA PHE A 309 13.85 -13.54 4.04
C PHE A 309 14.17 -13.80 5.52
N ARG A 310 14.39 -12.77 6.33
CA ARG A 310 14.47 -12.92 7.80
C ARG A 310 13.12 -13.17 8.45
N ARG A 311 12.02 -12.80 7.78
CA ARG A 311 10.65 -13.14 8.19
C ARG A 311 10.30 -14.56 7.74
N LEU A 312 10.69 -14.97 6.54
CA LEU A 312 10.43 -16.30 5.97
C LEU A 312 11.37 -17.36 6.57
N SER A 313 11.21 -17.65 7.86
CA SER A 313 12.03 -18.60 8.62
C SER A 313 11.14 -19.48 9.48
N PRO A 314 11.52 -20.75 9.77
CA PRO A 314 10.68 -21.63 10.59
C PRO A 314 10.32 -21.01 11.95
N GLY A 315 9.05 -21.14 12.36
CA GLY A 315 8.56 -20.65 13.65
C GLY A 315 8.26 -19.14 13.72
N SER A 316 8.13 -18.46 12.58
CA SER A 316 7.88 -17.01 12.52
C SER A 316 6.44 -16.60 12.18
N HIS A 317 5.50 -17.55 12.14
CA HIS A 317 4.15 -17.38 11.58
C HIS A 317 4.13 -16.87 10.13
N ALA A 318 5.21 -17.16 9.38
CA ALA A 318 5.29 -16.89 7.95
C ALA A 318 5.49 -18.19 7.17
N PRO A 319 4.93 -18.30 5.95
CA PRO A 319 5.08 -19.50 5.14
C PRO A 319 6.54 -19.71 4.75
N THR A 320 7.00 -20.96 4.87
CA THR A 320 8.37 -21.38 4.49
C THR A 320 8.40 -22.44 3.39
N ALA A 321 7.22 -22.91 2.98
CA ALA A 321 7.04 -23.89 1.91
C ALA A 321 6.00 -23.37 0.91
N ILE A 322 6.16 -23.80 -0.35
CA ILE A 322 5.16 -23.57 -1.40
C ILE A 322 4.06 -24.61 -1.21
N ALA A 323 3.01 -24.21 -0.49
CA ALA A 323 1.90 -25.08 -0.13
C ALA A 323 0.59 -24.29 -0.07
N TRP A 324 -0.52 -25.02 -0.06
CA TRP A 324 -1.86 -24.48 0.12
C TRP A 324 -2.68 -25.43 1.01
N GLY A 325 -3.58 -24.88 1.82
CA GLY A 325 -4.45 -25.65 2.69
C GLY A 325 -5.51 -24.77 3.35
N TYR A 326 -6.53 -25.42 3.91
CA TYR A 326 -7.62 -24.77 4.64
C TYR A 326 -7.20 -24.47 6.07
N GLU A 327 -7.54 -23.27 6.57
CA GLU A 327 -7.33 -22.87 7.97
C GLU A 327 -5.93 -23.19 8.51
N ASN A 328 -4.91 -22.97 7.68
CA ASN A 328 -3.51 -23.28 7.99
C ASN A 328 -2.66 -22.01 7.81
N ARG A 329 -2.13 -21.51 8.93
CA ARG A 329 -1.31 -20.29 9.03
C ARG A 329 0.13 -20.63 9.38
#